data_AF-B4KHU7-F1
#
_entry.id   AF-B4KHU7-F1
#
_cell.length_a   1.000
_cell.length_b   1.000
_cell.length_c   1.000
_cell.angle_alpha   90.00
_cell.angle_beta   90.00
_cell.angle_gamma   90.00
#
_symmetry.space_group_name_H-M   'P 1'
#
loop_
_entity.id
_entity.type
_entity.pdbx_description
1 polymer ?
#
loop_
_entity_poly.entity_id
_entity_poly.type
_entity_poly.pdbx_seq_one_letter_code
_entity_poly.pdbx_strand_id
1 'polypeptide(L)'
;MNGSTSISRWLTALICLGLLISGSAADLRKDSTAADSTVRKIERLYNEVLESSISSYRQKVQSTNSSIDIDFEMLDKANNESYYSAAYLIFFLIHDDFKGRQSDELKFSIRAFFAKARLELRKYSEATQTTIEEILQYVSRWQTETADSIIQAYMEFPSKLRETVPELQLMDYTAQGRIIIEAVAQAIGDALNALLTPRKSLRNLITI
;
A
#
# COMPACT_ATOMS: atom_id res chain seq x y z
N MET A 1 24.27 6.75 27.17
CA MET A 1 22.80 6.85 27.37
C MET A 1 22.33 7.90 26.36
N ASN A 2 21.64 7.60 25.27
CA ASN A 2 20.45 6.76 25.11
C ASN A 2 20.42 6.11 23.72
N GLY A 3 20.36 4.78 23.68
CA GLY A 3 19.89 4.05 22.50
C GLY A 3 18.38 3.94 22.61
N SER A 4 17.64 4.80 21.92
CA SER A 4 16.19 4.70 21.84
C SER A 4 15.84 3.67 20.77
N THR A 5 15.15 2.62 21.21
CA THR A 5 14.63 1.53 20.40
C THR A 5 13.71 2.06 19.30
N SER A 6 14.19 2.01 18.05
CA SER A 6 13.42 2.25 16.83
C SER A 6 12.42 1.12 16.55
N ILE A 7 11.54 0.85 17.51
CA ILE A 7 10.39 -0.04 17.36
C ILE A 7 9.17 0.78 16.84
N SER A 8 9.26 2.11 16.72
CA SER A 8 8.09 2.98 16.90
C SER A 8 7.42 3.58 15.66
N ARG A 9 7.70 3.12 14.43
CA ARG A 9 7.05 3.70 13.23
C ARG A 9 6.40 2.68 12.31
N TRP A 10 7.13 1.61 11.98
CA TRP A 10 6.62 0.50 11.19
C TRP A 10 5.47 -0.23 11.89
N LEU A 11 5.64 -0.56 13.18
CA LEU A 11 4.59 -1.19 13.99
C LEU A 11 3.34 -0.31 14.13
N THR A 12 3.52 1.01 14.27
CA THR A 12 2.41 1.95 14.42
C THR A 12 1.59 2.06 13.12
N ALA A 13 2.26 2.10 11.95
CA ALA A 13 1.60 2.07 10.66
C ALA A 13 0.84 0.75 10.43
N LEU A 14 1.43 -0.38 10.80
CA LEU A 14 0.83 -1.72 10.66
C LEU A 14 -0.37 -1.91 11.60
N ILE A 15 -0.34 -1.34 12.81
CA ILE A 15 -1.45 -1.36 13.77
C ILE A 15 -2.63 -0.48 13.29
N CYS A 16 -2.36 0.72 12.74
CA CYS A 16 -3.41 1.57 12.17
C CYS A 16 -4.06 0.93 10.94
N LEU A 17 -3.28 0.20 10.13
CA LEU A 17 -3.77 -0.50 8.95
C LEU A 17 -4.60 -1.75 9.32
N GLY A 18 -4.25 -2.44 10.42
CA GLY A 18 -5.02 -3.58 10.96
C GLY A 18 -6.40 -3.22 11.52
N LEU A 19 -6.57 -2.02 12.07
CA LEU A 19 -7.88 -1.55 12.58
C LEU A 19 -8.90 -1.28 11.46
N LEU A 20 -8.45 -1.00 10.24
CA LEU A 20 -9.32 -0.78 9.06
C LEU A 20 -9.96 -2.06 8.49
N ILE A 21 -9.60 -3.23 9.03
CA ILE A 21 -10.01 -4.56 8.52
C ILE A 21 -11.26 -5.07 9.24
N SER A 22 -11.71 -4.42 10.32
CA SER A 22 -12.83 -4.87 11.16
C SER A 22 -14.22 -4.49 10.62
N GLY A 23 -14.43 -4.63 9.32
CA GLY A 23 -15.73 -4.44 8.65
C GLY A 23 -16.00 -5.61 7.72
N SER A 24 -16.80 -6.58 8.19
CA SER A 24 -17.21 -7.76 7.42
C SER A 24 -17.98 -7.34 6.16
N ALA A 25 -17.33 -7.39 5.00
CA ALA A 25 -17.91 -7.18 3.68
C ALA A 25 -18.46 -8.47 3.05
N ALA A 26 -18.51 -9.58 3.82
CA ALA A 26 -18.77 -10.92 3.31
C ALA A 26 -20.15 -11.13 2.65
N ASP A 27 -21.10 -10.20 2.83
CA ASP A 27 -22.48 -10.32 2.32
C ASP A 27 -22.83 -9.37 1.15
N LEU A 28 -21.88 -8.61 0.59
CA LEU A 28 -22.19 -7.53 -0.36
C LEU A 28 -21.79 -7.80 -1.82
N ARG A 29 -21.32 -9.00 -2.15
CA ARG A 29 -21.19 -9.45 -3.56
C ARG A 29 -22.58 -9.68 -4.15
N LYS A 30 -23.28 -8.60 -4.45
CA LYS A 30 -24.43 -8.62 -5.34
C LYS A 30 -23.89 -8.94 -6.72
N ASP A 31 -24.26 -10.11 -7.26
CA ASP A 31 -23.92 -10.61 -8.60
C ASP A 31 -24.22 -9.56 -9.68
N SER A 32 -23.30 -8.62 -9.90
CA SER A 32 -23.38 -7.68 -11.00
C SER A 32 -22.06 -7.71 -11.76
N THR A 33 -22.15 -8.20 -12.99
CA THR A 33 -21.06 -8.16 -13.99
C THR A 33 -20.50 -6.75 -14.15
N ALA A 34 -21.31 -5.71 -13.87
CA ALA A 34 -20.91 -4.32 -13.83
C ALA A 34 -19.93 -3.99 -12.69
N ALA A 35 -20.19 -4.47 -11.46
CA ALA A 35 -19.28 -4.29 -10.33
C ALA A 35 -17.94 -4.99 -10.59
N ASP A 36 -17.97 -6.27 -10.98
CA ASP A 36 -16.75 -7.03 -11.28
C ASP A 36 -15.91 -6.38 -12.39
N SER A 37 -16.56 -5.91 -13.46
CA SER A 37 -15.89 -5.22 -14.56
C SER A 37 -15.25 -3.91 -14.09
N THR A 38 -15.96 -3.16 -13.25
CA THR A 38 -15.49 -1.87 -12.71
C THR A 38 -14.32 -2.08 -11.75
N VAL A 39 -14.43 -3.05 -10.83
CA VAL A 39 -13.35 -3.45 -9.91
C VAL A 39 -12.09 -3.78 -10.69
N ARG A 40 -12.14 -4.72 -11.65
CA ARG A 40 -10.95 -5.11 -12.42
C ARG A 40 -10.28 -3.95 -13.13
N LYS A 41 -11.06 -3.01 -13.66
CA LYS A 41 -10.50 -1.84 -14.34
C LYS A 41 -9.85 -0.87 -13.38
N ILE A 42 -10.51 -0.54 -12.27
CA ILE A 42 -9.97 0.37 -11.25
C ILE A 42 -8.74 -0.27 -10.59
N GLU A 43 -8.79 -1.56 -10.29
CA GLU A 43 -7.68 -2.33 -9.73
C GLU A 43 -6.46 -2.31 -10.66
N ARG A 44 -6.65 -2.56 -11.97
CA ARG A 44 -5.56 -2.44 -12.95
C ARG A 44 -4.95 -1.04 -12.97
N LEU A 45 -5.78 0.00 -12.97
CA LEU A 45 -5.31 1.40 -12.93
C LEU A 45 -4.55 1.72 -11.65
N TYR A 46 -4.99 1.14 -10.52
CA TYR A 46 -4.30 1.28 -9.25
C TYR A 46 -2.94 0.59 -9.31
N ASN A 47 -2.89 -0.65 -9.77
CA ASN A 47 -1.67 -1.44 -9.90
C ASN A 47 -0.65 -0.82 -10.86
N GLU A 48 -1.09 -0.16 -11.95
CA GLU A 48 -0.19 0.60 -12.84
C GLU A 48 0.67 1.63 -12.06
N VAL A 49 0.08 2.33 -11.09
CA VAL A 49 0.79 3.32 -10.26
C VAL A 49 1.70 2.62 -9.25
N LEU A 50 1.23 1.55 -8.59
CA LEU A 50 2.04 0.77 -7.65
C LEU A 50 3.29 0.20 -8.34
N GLU A 51 3.09 -0.51 -9.44
CA GLU A 51 4.15 -1.17 -10.22
C GLU A 51 5.20 -0.17 -10.71
N SER A 52 4.75 0.93 -11.33
CA SER A 52 5.65 1.97 -11.83
C SER A 52 6.49 2.57 -10.71
N SER A 53 5.87 2.87 -9.57
CA SER A 53 6.57 3.43 -8.40
C SER A 53 7.57 2.46 -7.81
N ILE A 54 7.18 1.19 -7.63
CA ILE A 54 8.03 0.15 -7.04
C ILE A 54 9.21 -0.13 -7.96
N SER A 55 8.97 -0.27 -9.27
CA SER A 55 10.01 -0.49 -10.27
C SER A 55 11.03 0.66 -10.30
N SER A 56 10.53 1.90 -10.31
CA SER A 56 11.38 3.10 -10.26
C SER A 56 12.26 3.14 -9.01
N TYR A 57 11.70 2.75 -7.86
CA TYR A 57 12.46 2.66 -6.62
C TYR A 57 13.51 1.54 -6.66
N ARG A 58 13.15 0.32 -7.10
CA ARG A 58 14.09 -0.81 -7.26
C ARG A 58 15.30 -0.40 -8.11
N GLN A 59 15.07 0.27 -9.24
CA GLN A 59 16.14 0.75 -10.12
C GLN A 59 17.03 1.79 -9.43
N LYS A 60 16.44 2.69 -8.64
CA LYS A 60 17.17 3.73 -7.90
C LYS A 60 18.04 3.14 -6.77
N VAL A 61 17.55 2.14 -6.04
CA VAL A 61 18.31 1.43 -5.01
C VAL A 61 19.44 0.60 -5.63
N GLN A 62 19.23 -0.04 -6.78
CA GLN A 62 20.31 -0.76 -7.48
C GLN A 62 21.43 0.18 -7.96
N SER A 63 21.09 1.43 -8.30
CA SER A 63 22.04 2.43 -8.79
C SER A 63 22.67 3.30 -7.69
N THR A 64 22.13 3.26 -6.46
CA THR A 64 22.58 4.10 -5.34
C THR A 64 22.71 3.22 -4.10
N ASN A 65 23.87 3.23 -3.41
CA ASN A 65 24.04 2.54 -2.11
C ASN A 65 23.17 3.20 -1.01
N SER A 66 21.85 3.16 -1.14
CA SER A 66 20.89 3.74 -0.20
C SER A 66 20.76 2.86 1.04
N SER A 67 20.58 3.49 2.20
CA SER A 67 20.54 2.85 3.51
C SER A 67 19.22 2.18 3.89
N ILE A 68 18.18 2.30 3.05
CA ILE A 68 16.87 1.68 3.30
C ILE A 68 16.83 0.38 2.52
N ASP A 69 16.93 -0.73 3.25
CA ASP A 69 16.77 -2.07 2.72
C ASP A 69 15.27 -2.44 2.80
N ILE A 70 14.51 -2.08 1.76
CA ILE A 70 13.13 -2.57 1.62
C ILE A 70 13.22 -3.99 1.10
N ASP A 71 12.78 -4.96 1.90
CA ASP A 71 12.71 -6.35 1.47
C ASP A 71 11.58 -6.54 0.45
N PHE A 72 11.98 -6.81 -0.78
CA PHE A 72 11.09 -7.07 -1.91
C PHE A 72 10.63 -8.52 -2.00
N GLU A 73 11.16 -9.42 -1.17
CA GLU A 73 10.89 -10.85 -1.21
C GLU A 73 9.40 -11.16 -1.06
N MET A 74 8.68 -10.36 -0.26
CA MET A 74 7.23 -10.48 -0.11
C MET A 74 6.48 -10.24 -1.43
N LEU A 75 6.93 -9.29 -2.25
CA LEU A 75 6.33 -9.02 -3.56
C LEU A 75 6.72 -10.09 -4.57
N ASP A 76 7.97 -10.54 -4.53
CA ASP A 76 8.49 -11.53 -5.48
C ASP A 76 7.89 -12.92 -5.23
N LYS A 77 7.45 -13.21 -4.00
CA LYS A 77 6.71 -14.43 -3.63
C LYS A 77 5.19 -14.28 -3.68
N ALA A 78 4.67 -13.07 -3.88
CA ALA A 78 3.23 -12.84 -3.92
C ALA A 78 2.60 -13.50 -5.15
N ASN A 79 1.52 -14.25 -4.94
CA ASN A 79 0.64 -14.69 -6.01
C ASN A 79 -0.31 -13.55 -6.42
N ASN A 80 -1.07 -13.72 -7.50
CA ASN A 80 -1.98 -12.68 -8.01
C ASN A 80 -2.97 -12.14 -6.95
N GLU A 81 -3.41 -12.98 -6.00
CA GLU A 81 -4.36 -12.60 -4.96
C GLU A 81 -3.71 -11.77 -3.83
N SER A 82 -2.44 -11.99 -3.55
CA SER A 82 -1.66 -11.29 -2.51
C SER A 82 -0.85 -10.12 -3.06
N TYR A 83 -0.67 -10.05 -4.38
CA TYR A 83 0.16 -9.06 -5.07
C TYR A 83 -0.25 -7.63 -4.74
N TYR A 84 -1.54 -7.30 -4.85
CA TYR A 84 -2.03 -5.95 -4.57
C TYR A 84 -1.63 -5.55 -3.14
N SER A 85 -1.93 -6.40 -2.17
CA SER A 85 -1.68 -6.12 -0.75
C SER A 85 -0.21 -5.93 -0.43
N ALA A 86 0.67 -6.75 -1.02
CA ALA A 86 2.12 -6.60 -0.90
C ALA A 86 2.62 -5.31 -1.60
N ALA A 87 2.14 -5.03 -2.81
CA ALA A 87 2.51 -3.84 -3.57
C ALA A 87 2.06 -2.55 -2.87
N TYR A 88 0.85 -2.54 -2.30
CA TYR A 88 0.32 -1.44 -1.50
C TYR A 88 1.21 -1.16 -0.28
N LEU A 89 1.61 -2.20 0.46
CA LEU A 89 2.49 -2.07 1.61
C LEU A 89 3.86 -1.51 1.20
N ILE A 90 4.48 -2.06 0.16
CA ILE A 90 5.78 -1.57 -0.32
C ILE A 90 5.69 -0.12 -0.79
N PHE A 91 4.62 0.23 -1.52
CA PHE A 91 4.38 1.60 -1.93
C PHE A 91 4.26 2.54 -0.72
N PHE A 92 3.52 2.14 0.32
CA PHE A 92 3.44 2.89 1.57
C PHE A 92 4.84 3.13 2.16
N LEU A 93 5.65 2.08 2.28
CA LEU A 93 6.98 2.14 2.87
C LEU A 93 7.95 3.04 2.09
N ILE A 94 7.87 2.98 0.74
CA ILE A 94 8.66 3.85 -0.13
C ILE A 94 8.32 5.33 0.12
N HIS A 95 7.05 5.67 0.36
CA HIS A 95 6.61 7.07 0.37
C HIS A 95 6.33 7.66 1.76
N ASP A 96 6.26 6.86 2.82
CA ASP A 96 6.16 7.33 4.21
C ASP A 96 7.48 7.96 4.69
N ASP A 97 8.63 7.40 4.26
CA ASP A 97 9.97 7.92 4.64
C ASP A 97 10.41 9.13 3.77
N PHE A 98 9.83 9.28 2.57
CA PHE A 98 10.22 10.30 1.57
C PHE A 98 9.38 11.58 1.60
N LYS A 99 9.00 12.08 2.80
CA LYS A 99 8.25 13.35 2.95
C LYS A 99 8.89 14.60 2.32
N GLY A 100 10.11 14.52 1.77
CA GLY A 100 10.85 15.67 1.23
C GLY A 100 11.00 15.77 -0.28
N ARG A 101 10.73 14.72 -1.08
CA ARG A 101 10.89 14.84 -2.55
C ARG A 101 10.17 13.72 -3.32
N GLN A 102 8.85 13.83 -3.41
CA GLN A 102 8.05 12.98 -4.30
C GLN A 102 8.32 13.36 -5.77
N SER A 103 8.54 12.37 -6.64
CA SER A 103 8.73 12.60 -8.07
C SER A 103 7.46 13.20 -8.68
N ASP A 104 7.60 14.24 -9.51
CA ASP A 104 6.47 14.83 -10.22
C ASP A 104 5.81 13.84 -11.19
N GLU A 105 6.56 12.85 -11.67
CA GLU A 105 6.06 11.74 -12.48
C GLU A 105 5.08 10.85 -11.71
N LEU A 106 5.37 10.52 -10.46
CA LEU A 106 4.46 9.76 -9.60
C LEU A 106 3.18 10.56 -9.35
N LYS A 107 3.31 11.84 -9.00
CA LYS A 107 2.15 12.71 -8.77
C LYS A 107 1.29 12.82 -10.01
N PHE A 108 1.90 12.97 -11.19
CA PHE A 108 1.19 12.99 -12.47
C PHE A 108 0.43 11.67 -12.69
N SER A 109 1.08 10.54 -12.43
CA SER A 109 0.48 9.21 -12.58
C SER A 109 -0.72 9.01 -11.64
N ILE A 110 -0.64 9.48 -10.39
CA ILE A 110 -1.75 9.45 -9.43
C ILE A 110 -2.92 10.33 -9.91
N ARG A 111 -2.66 11.53 -10.45
CA ARG A 111 -3.73 12.38 -11.02
C ARG A 111 -4.41 11.71 -12.20
N ALA A 112 -3.62 11.08 -13.07
CA ALA A 112 -4.14 10.30 -14.19
C ALA A 112 -4.98 9.12 -13.72
N PHE A 113 -4.55 8.43 -12.65
CA PHE A 113 -5.35 7.40 -11.98
C PHE A 113 -6.71 7.94 -11.55
N PHE A 114 -6.78 9.04 -10.78
CA PHE A 114 -8.06 9.60 -10.33
C PHE A 114 -8.98 10.03 -11.48
N ALA A 115 -8.41 10.61 -12.55
CA ALA A 115 -9.18 10.97 -13.74
C ALA A 115 -9.82 9.74 -14.40
N LYS A 116 -9.06 8.65 -14.55
CA LYS A 116 -9.55 7.38 -15.14
C LYS A 116 -10.51 6.64 -14.20
N ALA A 117 -10.22 6.60 -12.90
CA ALA A 117 -11.09 5.98 -11.89
C ALA A 117 -12.45 6.68 -11.85
N ARG A 118 -12.49 8.01 -11.91
CA ARG A 118 -13.74 8.79 -12.00
C ARG A 118 -14.58 8.40 -13.22
N LEU A 119 -13.95 8.13 -14.36
CA LEU A 119 -14.64 7.71 -15.57
C LEU A 119 -15.27 6.32 -15.38
N GLU A 120 -14.54 5.36 -14.82
CA GLU A 120 -15.09 4.01 -14.57
C GLU A 120 -16.19 4.02 -13.51
N LEU A 121 -16.06 4.83 -12.46
CA LEU A 121 -17.13 5.04 -11.47
C LEU A 121 -18.39 5.62 -12.10
N ARG A 122 -18.27 6.63 -13.00
CA ARG A 122 -19.44 7.16 -13.72
C ARG A 122 -20.11 6.10 -14.60
N LYS A 123 -19.34 5.31 -15.34
CA LYS A 123 -19.89 4.20 -16.14
C LYS A 123 -20.63 3.19 -15.26
N TYR A 124 -20.10 2.89 -14.07
CA TYR A 124 -20.76 2.03 -13.09
C TYR A 124 -22.10 2.62 -12.62
N SER A 125 -22.11 3.89 -12.23
CA SER A 125 -23.31 4.64 -11.83
C SER A 125 -24.40 4.58 -12.90
N GLU A 126 -24.03 4.85 -14.15
CA GLU A 126 -24.94 4.82 -15.31
C GLU A 126 -25.47 3.42 -15.58
N ALA A 127 -24.62 2.39 -15.53
CA ALA A 127 -24.99 1.02 -15.81
C ALA A 127 -25.88 0.39 -14.73
N THR A 128 -25.70 0.79 -13.47
CA THR A 128 -26.43 0.23 -12.32
C THR A 128 -27.57 1.12 -11.83
N GLN A 129 -27.68 2.35 -12.35
CA GLN A 129 -28.59 3.40 -11.85
C GLN A 129 -28.38 3.70 -10.36
N THR A 130 -27.17 3.47 -9.85
CA THR A 130 -26.81 3.67 -8.44
C THR A 130 -26.24 5.06 -8.23
N THR A 131 -26.70 5.78 -7.20
CA THR A 131 -26.14 7.09 -6.86
C THR A 131 -24.82 6.91 -6.09
N ILE A 132 -23.71 7.35 -6.68
CA ILE A 132 -22.37 7.26 -6.09
C ILE A 132 -21.69 8.64 -6.01
N GLU A 133 -22.49 9.70 -5.84
CA GLU A 133 -22.01 11.08 -5.91
C GLU A 133 -20.91 11.39 -4.88
N GLU A 134 -20.99 10.79 -3.70
CA GLU A 134 -19.97 10.97 -2.66
C GLU A 134 -18.57 10.60 -3.17
N ILE A 135 -18.36 9.38 -3.66
CA ILE A 135 -17.05 8.95 -4.16
C ILE A 135 -16.60 9.75 -5.39
N LEU A 136 -17.54 10.16 -6.25
CA LEU A 136 -17.22 11.02 -7.40
C LEU A 136 -16.70 12.39 -6.96
N GLN A 137 -17.22 12.96 -5.87
CA GLN A 137 -16.72 14.20 -5.28
C GLN A 137 -15.31 14.02 -4.69
N TYR A 138 -15.08 12.95 -3.93
CA TYR A 138 -13.74 12.63 -3.39
C TYR A 138 -12.71 12.50 -4.50
N VAL A 139 -12.99 11.68 -5.52
CA VAL A 139 -12.07 11.48 -6.65
C VAL A 139 -11.83 12.78 -7.43
N SER A 140 -12.86 13.63 -7.59
CA SER A 140 -12.70 14.93 -8.24
C SER A 140 -11.80 15.86 -7.42
N ARG A 141 -11.95 15.89 -6.10
CA ARG A 141 -11.09 16.67 -5.20
C ARG A 141 -9.65 16.16 -5.23
N TRP A 142 -9.46 14.84 -5.13
CA TRP A 142 -8.15 14.21 -5.13
C TRP A 142 -7.38 14.36 -6.46
N GLN A 143 -8.08 14.52 -7.58
CA GLN A 143 -7.45 14.89 -8.85
C GLN A 143 -6.73 16.25 -8.77
N THR A 144 -7.24 17.16 -7.94
CA THR A 144 -6.71 18.53 -7.75
C THR A 144 -5.83 18.68 -6.52
N GLU A 145 -5.55 17.59 -5.80
CA GLU A 145 -4.78 17.67 -4.57
C GLU A 145 -3.36 18.19 -4.80
N THR A 146 -2.86 18.84 -3.75
CA THR A 146 -1.51 19.40 -3.74
C THR A 146 -0.46 18.32 -3.85
N ALA A 147 0.76 18.72 -4.21
CA ALA A 147 1.87 17.80 -4.34
C ALA A 147 2.17 16.99 -3.06
N ASP A 148 1.83 17.53 -1.88
CA ASP A 148 2.18 16.89 -0.61
C ASP A 148 1.10 15.89 -0.14
N SER A 149 -0.17 16.15 -0.46
CA SER A 149 -1.33 15.35 -0.04
C SER A 149 -1.75 14.28 -1.05
N ILE A 150 -1.26 14.33 -2.29
CA ILE A 150 -1.74 13.45 -3.36
C ILE A 150 -1.44 11.95 -3.15
N ILE A 151 -0.31 11.62 -2.53
CA ILE A 151 0.02 10.23 -2.18
C ILE A 151 -0.92 9.73 -1.08
N GLN A 152 -1.18 10.56 -0.06
CA GLN A 152 -2.11 10.19 1.00
C GLN A 152 -3.52 9.94 0.41
N ALA A 153 -3.99 10.83 -0.46
CA ALA A 153 -5.24 10.65 -1.18
C ALA A 153 -5.30 9.32 -1.96
N TYR A 154 -4.22 8.97 -2.64
CA TYR A 154 -4.12 7.70 -3.37
C TYR A 154 -4.22 6.50 -2.43
N MET A 155 -3.56 6.55 -1.27
CA MET A 155 -3.59 5.48 -0.27
C MET A 155 -4.94 5.35 0.44
N GLU A 156 -5.69 6.44 0.59
CA GLU A 156 -7.02 6.47 1.18
C GLU A 156 -8.12 5.95 0.24
N PHE A 157 -7.87 5.98 -1.08
CA PHE A 157 -8.89 5.64 -2.08
C PHE A 157 -9.55 4.27 -1.89
N PRO A 158 -8.82 3.15 -1.65
CA PRO A 158 -9.47 1.84 -1.48
C PRO A 158 -10.44 1.80 -0.29
N SER A 159 -10.04 2.37 0.87
CA SER A 159 -10.92 2.43 2.04
C SER A 159 -12.16 3.26 1.73
N LYS A 160 -11.98 4.43 1.11
CA LYS A 160 -13.10 5.31 0.82
C LYS A 160 -14.06 4.71 -0.21
N LEU A 161 -13.55 3.99 -1.20
CA LEU A 161 -14.36 3.25 -2.16
C LEU A 161 -15.20 2.19 -1.47
N ARG A 162 -14.61 1.41 -0.54
CA ARG A 162 -15.36 0.43 0.26
C ARG A 162 -16.45 1.07 1.12
N GLU A 163 -16.16 2.21 1.75
CA GLU A 163 -17.13 2.91 2.61
C GLU A 163 -18.34 3.42 1.83
N THR A 164 -18.13 3.87 0.59
CA THR A 164 -19.15 4.57 -0.20
C THR A 164 -19.84 3.67 -1.22
N VAL A 165 -19.12 2.67 -1.74
CA VAL A 165 -19.57 1.71 -2.76
C VAL A 165 -18.98 0.33 -2.44
N PRO A 166 -19.45 -0.34 -1.37
CA PRO A 166 -18.81 -1.54 -0.82
C PRO A 166 -18.72 -2.72 -1.81
N GLU A 167 -19.61 -2.78 -2.78
CA GLU A 167 -19.58 -3.78 -3.86
C GLU A 167 -18.43 -3.58 -4.86
N LEU A 168 -17.79 -2.40 -4.88
CA LEU A 168 -16.60 -2.10 -5.69
C LEU A 168 -15.28 -2.31 -4.90
N GLN A 169 -15.29 -3.20 -3.93
CA GLN A 169 -14.11 -3.57 -3.16
C GLN A 169 -12.97 -4.07 -4.07
N LEU A 170 -11.83 -3.36 -4.04
CA LEU A 170 -10.65 -3.67 -4.88
C LEU A 170 -9.77 -4.77 -4.33
N MET A 171 -9.83 -5.01 -3.02
CA MET A 171 -8.90 -5.90 -2.32
C MET A 171 -9.66 -6.74 -1.31
N ASP A 172 -9.21 -7.98 -1.10
CA ASP A 172 -9.56 -8.69 0.12
C ASP A 172 -8.72 -8.14 1.29
N TYR A 173 -9.34 -7.29 2.11
CA TYR A 173 -8.71 -6.68 3.27
C TYR A 173 -8.28 -7.73 4.32
N THR A 174 -8.84 -8.94 4.29
CA THR A 174 -8.38 -10.03 5.18
C THR A 174 -7.03 -10.58 4.73
N ALA A 175 -6.80 -10.71 3.42
CA ALA A 175 -5.52 -11.08 2.85
C ALA A 175 -4.46 -9.99 3.12
N GLN A 176 -4.85 -8.73 3.06
CA GLN A 176 -3.96 -7.61 3.43
C GLN A 176 -3.55 -7.66 4.90
N GLY A 177 -4.51 -7.89 5.80
CA GLY A 177 -4.24 -8.08 7.24
C GLY A 177 -3.30 -9.24 7.52
N ARG A 178 -3.46 -10.35 6.81
CA ARG A 178 -2.58 -11.52 6.93
C ARG A 178 -1.15 -11.20 6.52
N ILE A 179 -0.97 -10.57 5.37
CA ILE A 179 0.33 -10.10 4.87
C ILE A 179 0.99 -9.17 5.89
N ILE A 180 0.24 -8.21 6.43
CA ILE A 180 0.71 -7.30 7.47
C ILE A 180 1.16 -8.07 8.72
N ILE A 181 0.35 -9.00 9.21
CA ILE A 181 0.66 -9.81 10.40
C ILE A 181 1.90 -10.68 10.16
N GLU A 182 2.01 -11.31 8.99
CA GLU A 182 3.16 -12.14 8.61
C GLU A 182 4.44 -11.29 8.49
N ALA A 183 4.38 -10.11 7.86
CA ALA A 183 5.50 -9.19 7.78
C ALA A 183 5.94 -8.67 9.17
N VAL A 184 4.99 -8.35 10.06
CA VAL A 184 5.29 -7.98 11.45
C VAL A 184 5.93 -9.14 12.21
N ALA A 185 5.37 -10.35 12.09
CA ALA A 185 5.89 -11.53 12.77
C ALA A 185 7.32 -11.86 12.30
N GLN A 186 7.59 -11.75 11.01
CA GLN A 186 8.91 -11.91 10.41
C GLN A 186 9.90 -10.89 10.99
N ALA A 187 9.55 -9.60 10.95
CA ALA A 187 10.41 -8.52 11.45
C ALA A 187 10.71 -8.64 12.95
N ILE A 188 9.73 -9.06 13.75
CA ILE A 188 9.93 -9.34 15.18
C ILE A 188 10.84 -10.56 15.37
N GLY A 189 10.64 -11.62 14.59
CA GLY A 189 11.49 -12.81 14.59
C GLY A 189 12.95 -12.50 14.27
N ASP A 190 13.19 -11.71 13.23
CA ASP A 190 14.53 -11.29 12.80
C ASP A 190 15.21 -10.40 13.84
N ALA A 191 14.47 -9.46 14.44
CA ALA A 191 14.97 -8.63 15.53
C ALA A 191 15.35 -9.45 16.78
N LEU A 192 14.53 -10.45 17.15
CA LEU A 192 14.82 -11.36 18.25
C LEU A 192 16.03 -12.25 17.95
N ASN A 193 16.12 -12.78 16.73
CA ASN A 193 17.28 -13.57 16.29
C ASN A 193 18.57 -12.75 16.30
N ALA A 194 18.53 -11.48 15.88
CA ALA A 194 19.67 -10.57 15.91
C ALA A 194 20.11 -10.19 17.34
N LEU A 195 19.17 -10.14 18.30
CA LEU A 195 19.45 -9.92 19.72
C LEU A 195 20.00 -11.16 20.43
N LEU A 196 19.55 -12.34 20.02
CA LEU A 196 19.91 -13.62 20.63
C LEU A 196 21.15 -14.28 19.99
N THR A 197 21.59 -13.80 18.82
CA THR A 197 22.85 -14.25 18.22
C THR A 197 24.05 -13.55 18.87
N PRO A 198 24.95 -14.27 19.57
CA PRO A 198 26.10 -13.65 20.19
C PRO A 198 27.03 -13.07 19.12
N ARG A 199 27.34 -11.77 19.20
CA ARG A 199 28.35 -11.11 18.37
C ARG A 199 29.68 -11.85 18.52
N LYS A 200 30.04 -12.69 17.53
CA LYS A 200 31.38 -13.29 17.39
C LYS A 200 32.39 -12.23 16.96
N SER A 201 32.65 -11.23 17.80
CA SER A 201 33.75 -10.29 17.58
C SER A 201 34.26 -9.71 18.90
N LEU A 202 34.75 -10.58 19.79
CA LEU A 202 35.63 -10.20 20.90
C LEU A 202 36.55 -11.39 21.31
N ARG A 203 36.95 -12.25 20.36
CA ARG A 203 37.84 -13.39 20.67
C ARG A 203 39.27 -13.29 20.10
N ASN A 204 39.63 -12.13 19.53
CA ASN A 204 40.99 -11.89 18.99
C ASN A 204 41.75 -10.75 19.70
N LEU A 205 41.38 -10.34 20.91
CA LEU A 205 42.07 -9.25 21.64
C LEU A 205 42.79 -9.67 22.92
N ILE A 206 43.03 -10.97 23.12
CA ILE A 206 43.97 -11.43 24.14
C ILE A 206 44.78 -12.59 23.54
N THR A 207 45.82 -12.24 22.80
CA THR A 207 47.00 -13.10 22.69
C THR A 207 48.16 -12.25 23.18
N ILE A 208 48.84 -12.81 24.18
CA ILE A 208 49.92 -12.26 25.02
C ILE A 208 51.11 -11.83 24.16
#